data_AF-A0A517SS49-F1
#
_entry.id   AF-A0A517SS49-F1
#
_cell.length_a   1.000
_cell.length_b   1.000
_cell.length_c   1.000
_cell.angle_alpha   90.00
_cell.angle_beta   90.00
_cell.angle_gamma   90.00
#
_symmetry.space_group_name_H-M   'P 1'
#
loop_
_entity.id
_entity.type
_entity.pdbx_description
1 polymer ?
#
loop_
_entity_poly.entity_id
_entity_poly.type
_entity_poly.pdbx_seq_one_letter_code
_entity_poly.pdbx_strand_id
1 'polypeptide(L)'
;MSVRSKFSRRRVAFWCGLGLFCLSRRTGVQAFDELAANLMPQTTTGDSQTQSVPAKRTSKEVHWHLASNRTWRWYEREERIDGHWVVTGITTPIKIATGESLQGVEGYLDEAMIPDYVLNGDDQRRLGRGIVVAGGVESGPGTVIQQASGEQTDLDPASLGDASQGDAGRPSATRRSRHGRPPSRWLRSLNADELRLWLGRVDIQVAYVDGMTYWTHLTRDHGFDPEKIRGLNEAELAELHGAAHEGY
;
A
#
# COMPACT_ATOMS: atom_id res chain seq x y z
N MET A 1 -32.60 46.00 4.45
CA MET A 1 -32.45 44.53 4.44
C MET A 1 -30.98 44.20 4.65
N SER A 2 -30.60 43.58 5.76
CA SER A 2 -29.19 43.28 6.09
C SER A 2 -28.95 41.78 5.91
N VAL A 3 -28.20 41.41 4.87
CA VAL A 3 -27.79 40.03 4.60
C VAL A 3 -26.51 39.76 5.38
N ARG A 4 -26.63 39.14 6.56
CA ARG A 4 -25.45 38.64 7.29
C ARG A 4 -25.00 37.33 6.65
N SER A 5 -23.92 37.40 5.87
CA SER A 5 -23.21 36.23 5.35
C SER A 5 -22.65 35.41 6.52
N LYS A 6 -23.16 34.18 6.71
CA LYS A 6 -22.61 33.21 7.67
C LYS A 6 -21.44 32.48 7.01
N PHE A 7 -20.23 33.03 7.13
CA PHE A 7 -19.02 32.28 6.77
C PHE A 7 -18.83 31.12 7.77
N SER A 8 -18.85 29.89 7.25
CA SER A 8 -18.54 28.69 8.03
C SER A 8 -17.08 28.71 8.49
N ARG A 9 -16.82 28.35 9.74
CA ARG A 9 -15.47 28.21 10.31
C ARG A 9 -14.56 27.32 9.44
N ARG A 10 -15.14 26.34 8.75
CA ARG A 10 -14.43 25.45 7.82
C ARG A 10 -13.90 26.19 6.59
N ARG A 11 -14.63 27.19 6.08
CA ARG A 11 -14.19 28.01 4.94
C ARG A 11 -13.03 28.93 5.34
N VAL A 12 -13.08 29.51 6.54
CA VAL A 12 -11.98 30.34 7.04
C VAL A 12 -10.70 29.52 7.21
N ALA A 13 -10.80 28.34 7.83
CA ALA A 13 -9.64 27.44 7.99
C ALA A 13 -9.05 26.99 6.64
N PHE A 14 -9.90 26.70 5.66
CA PHE A 14 -9.46 26.36 4.31
C PHE A 14 -8.67 27.50 3.66
N TRP A 15 -9.16 28.74 3.73
CA TRP A 15 -8.46 29.91 3.16
C TRP A 15 -7.16 30.24 3.89
N CYS A 16 -7.12 30.07 5.22
CA CYS A 16 -5.88 30.21 5.98
C CYS A 16 -4.84 29.16 5.57
N GLY A 17 -5.25 27.89 5.42
CA GLY A 17 -4.36 26.81 4.99
C GLY A 17 -3.84 27.01 3.57
N LEU A 18 -4.71 27.39 2.63
CA LEU A 18 -4.33 27.68 1.25
C LEU A 18 -3.35 28.87 1.16
N GLY A 19 -3.58 29.92 1.96
CA GLY A 19 -2.66 31.06 2.05
C GLY A 19 -1.26 30.67 2.52
N LEU A 20 -1.17 29.86 3.58
CA LEU A 20 0.11 29.39 4.12
C LEU A 20 0.85 28.46 3.14
N PHE A 21 0.12 27.61 2.40
CA PHE A 21 0.69 26.74 1.37
C PHE A 21 1.25 27.52 0.17
N CYS A 22 0.58 28.59 -0.25
CA CYS A 22 1.10 29.46 -1.30
C CYS A 22 2.32 30.25 -0.84
N LEU A 23 2.36 30.64 0.45
CA LEU A 23 3.50 31.35 1.03
C LEU A 23 4.73 30.44 1.10
N SER A 24 4.58 29.18 1.54
CA SER A 24 5.70 28.23 1.65
C SER A 24 6.32 27.89 0.30
N ARG A 25 5.52 27.83 -0.78
CA ARG A 25 6.03 27.65 -2.14
C ARG A 25 6.87 28.82 -2.64
N ARG A 26 6.62 30.04 -2.16
CA ARG A 26 7.29 31.25 -2.64
C ARG A 26 8.53 31.60 -1.82
N THR A 27 8.56 31.26 -0.53
CA THR A 27 9.69 31.60 0.35
C THR A 27 10.84 30.61 0.27
N GLY A 28 10.64 29.42 -0.32
CA GLY A 28 11.65 28.37 -0.33
C GLY A 28 11.94 27.84 1.09
N VAL A 29 12.48 26.62 1.17
CA VAL A 29 12.79 26.00 2.48
C VAL A 29 13.87 26.80 3.24
N GLN A 30 14.73 27.52 2.52
CA GLN A 30 15.86 28.27 3.07
C GLN A 30 15.46 29.41 4.02
N ALA A 31 14.32 30.07 3.80
CA ALA A 31 13.88 31.18 4.66
C ALA A 31 13.48 30.71 6.06
N PHE A 32 13.02 29.46 6.21
CA PHE A 32 12.67 28.91 7.52
C PHE A 32 13.91 28.48 8.30
N ASP A 33 14.95 28.00 7.63
CA ASP A 33 16.24 27.66 8.26
C ASP A 33 16.96 28.91 8.79
N GLU A 34 16.95 30.03 8.04
CA GLU A 34 17.51 31.30 8.52
C GLU A 34 16.76 31.87 9.73
N LEU A 35 15.44 31.70 9.76
CA LEU A 35 14.61 32.16 10.87
C LEU A 35 14.80 31.29 12.11
N ALA A 36 14.95 29.97 11.94
CA ALA A 36 15.32 29.05 13.02
C ALA A 36 16.74 29.33 13.54
N ALA A 37 17.70 29.58 12.65
CA ALA A 37 19.07 29.93 13.02
C ALA A 37 19.15 31.24 13.84
N ASN A 38 18.31 32.23 13.51
CA ASN A 38 18.24 33.49 14.25
C ASN A 38 17.48 33.40 15.59
N LEU A 39 16.60 32.42 15.77
CA LEU A 39 15.86 32.21 17.02
C LEU A 39 16.61 31.33 18.03
N MET A 40 17.65 30.61 17.59
CA MET A 40 18.48 29.86 18.53
C MET A 40 19.37 30.82 19.34
N PRO A 41 19.34 30.77 20.68
CA PRO A 41 20.20 31.58 21.52
C PRO A 41 21.66 31.30 21.18
N GLN A 42 22.42 32.33 20.81
CA GLN A 42 23.86 32.20 20.59
C GLN A 42 24.53 31.90 21.94
N THR A 43 24.67 30.62 22.24
CA THR A 43 25.47 30.15 23.37
C THR A 43 26.91 30.53 23.07
N THR A 44 27.37 31.49 23.85
CA THR A 44 28.63 32.21 23.72
C THR A 44 29.82 31.24 23.70
N THR A 45 30.66 31.42 22.70
CA THR A 45 31.95 30.76 22.50
C THR A 45 32.80 30.84 23.77
N GLY A 46 32.94 29.73 24.47
CA GLY A 46 33.91 29.53 25.53
C GLY A 46 34.91 28.48 25.08
N ASP A 47 36.17 28.88 24.95
CA ASP A 47 37.32 28.02 24.69
C ASP A 47 37.31 26.82 25.65
N SER A 48 37.10 25.63 25.09
CA SER A 48 37.31 24.38 25.82
C SER A 48 37.76 23.32 24.83
N GLN A 49 39.05 22.98 24.96
CA GLN A 49 39.69 21.80 24.39
C GLN A 49 38.79 20.58 24.63
N THR A 50 38.03 20.20 23.61
CA THR A 50 37.10 19.08 23.70
C THR A 50 37.86 17.84 23.23
N GLN A 51 38.25 17.02 24.20
CA GLN A 51 38.63 15.63 23.97
C GLN A 51 37.54 14.97 23.12
N SER A 52 37.93 14.45 21.96
CA SER A 52 37.10 13.70 21.04
C SER A 52 36.65 12.40 21.71
N VAL A 53 35.53 12.46 22.43
CA VAL A 53 34.81 11.26 22.83
C VAL A 53 34.37 10.58 21.52
N PRO A 54 34.78 9.33 21.26
CA PRO A 54 34.38 8.63 20.04
C PRO A 54 32.86 8.52 20.05
N ALA A 55 32.20 9.23 19.13
CA ALA A 55 30.77 9.15 18.95
C ALA A 55 30.41 7.68 18.76
N LYS A 56 29.74 7.11 19.77
CA LYS A 56 29.20 5.76 19.74
C LYS A 56 28.28 5.71 18.53
N ARG A 57 28.75 5.12 17.42
CA ARG A 57 27.97 4.94 16.20
C ARG A 57 26.77 4.09 16.59
N THR A 58 25.64 4.73 16.83
CA THR A 58 24.35 4.05 16.92
C THR A 58 24.16 3.41 15.56
N SER A 59 24.21 2.08 15.51
CA SER A 59 23.88 1.32 14.29
C SER A 59 22.54 1.84 13.79
N LYS A 60 22.52 2.42 12.60
CA LYS A 60 21.28 2.90 11.99
C LYS A 60 20.30 1.72 11.95
N GLU A 61 19.09 1.96 12.43
CA GLU A 61 18.03 0.97 12.35
C GLU A 61 17.65 0.84 10.86
N VAL A 62 17.83 -0.35 10.30
CA VAL A 62 17.51 -0.66 8.90
C VAL A 62 16.32 -1.61 8.88
N HIS A 63 15.32 -1.25 8.10
CA HIS A 63 14.12 -2.04 7.90
C HIS A 63 14.00 -2.40 6.41
N TRP A 64 13.52 -3.60 6.13
CA TRP A 64 13.31 -4.10 4.77
C TRP A 64 11.88 -4.61 4.65
N HIS A 65 11.19 -4.23 3.57
CA HIS A 65 9.86 -4.75 3.29
C HIS A 65 9.66 -5.06 1.81
N LEU A 66 8.76 -6.00 1.52
CA LEU A 66 8.39 -6.39 0.16
C LEU A 66 7.35 -5.41 -0.38
N ALA A 67 7.62 -4.81 -1.53
CA ALA A 67 6.70 -3.99 -2.29
C ALA A 67 6.40 -4.65 -3.65
N SER A 68 5.24 -4.35 -4.22
CA SER A 68 4.86 -4.88 -5.52
C SER A 68 3.79 -4.04 -6.21
N ASN A 69 3.73 -4.18 -7.53
CA ASN A 69 2.62 -3.79 -8.36
C ASN A 69 2.15 -5.01 -9.18
N ARG A 70 1.35 -4.79 -10.24
CA ARG A 70 0.80 -5.89 -11.06
C ARG A 70 1.86 -6.70 -11.81
N THR A 71 2.93 -6.06 -12.22
CA THR A 71 3.92 -6.65 -13.14
C THR A 71 5.19 -7.01 -12.40
N TRP A 72 5.55 -6.25 -11.38
CA TRP A 72 6.84 -6.26 -10.73
C TRP A 72 6.71 -6.32 -9.21
N ARG A 73 7.69 -6.94 -8.57
CA ARG A 73 7.90 -6.92 -7.12
C ARG A 73 9.35 -6.56 -6.82
N TRP A 74 9.60 -5.88 -5.71
CA TRP A 74 10.93 -5.45 -5.28
C TRP A 74 10.97 -5.35 -3.75
N TYR A 75 12.17 -5.21 -3.19
CA TYR A 75 12.34 -4.96 -1.76
C TYR A 75 12.78 -3.51 -1.55
N GLU A 76 12.13 -2.84 -0.61
CA GLU A 76 12.47 -1.47 -0.21
C GLU A 76 13.28 -1.51 1.09
N ARG A 77 14.38 -0.77 1.12
CA ARG A 77 15.21 -0.55 2.30
C ARG A 77 14.88 0.81 2.90
N GLU A 78 14.42 0.81 4.12
CA GLU A 78 14.16 2.00 4.91
C GLU A 78 15.23 2.17 5.98
N GLU A 79 15.69 3.41 6.18
CA GLU A 79 16.50 3.79 7.33
C GLU A 79 15.73 4.76 8.21
N ARG A 80 15.94 4.67 9.52
CA ARG A 80 15.39 5.63 10.46
C ARG A 80 16.26 6.88 10.53
N ILE A 81 15.76 8.00 10.00
CA ILE A 81 16.43 9.31 9.97
C ILE A 81 15.53 10.29 10.71
N ASP A 82 16.07 10.95 11.75
CA ASP A 82 15.35 11.92 12.58
C ASP A 82 14.02 11.41 13.14
N GLY A 83 13.96 10.12 13.47
CA GLY A 83 12.78 9.46 14.02
C GLY A 83 11.76 8.97 12.99
N HIS A 84 11.97 9.25 11.70
CA HIS A 84 11.10 8.84 10.60
C HIS A 84 11.75 7.74 9.75
N TRP A 85 10.92 6.83 9.21
CA TRP A 85 11.37 5.86 8.22
C TRP A 85 11.44 6.52 6.85
N VAL A 86 12.60 6.46 6.21
CA VAL A 86 12.83 7.01 4.88
C VAL A 86 13.35 5.90 3.98
N VAL A 87 12.73 5.73 2.81
CA VAL A 87 13.21 4.78 1.79
C VAL A 87 14.57 5.27 1.29
N THR A 88 15.60 4.47 1.52
CA THR A 88 16.99 4.77 1.15
C THR A 88 17.45 4.02 -0.10
N GLY A 89 16.68 3.02 -0.54
CA GLY A 89 16.90 2.35 -1.82
C GLY A 89 15.93 1.20 -2.05
N ILE A 90 15.91 0.70 -3.28
CA ILE A 90 15.08 -0.42 -3.71
C ILE A 90 15.94 -1.43 -4.49
N THR A 91 15.59 -2.70 -4.42
CA THR A 91 16.26 -3.74 -5.21
C THR A 91 15.77 -3.73 -6.66
N THR A 92 16.49 -4.43 -7.53
CA THR A 92 16.08 -4.61 -8.93
C THR A 92 14.67 -5.21 -8.98
N PRO A 93 13.70 -4.59 -9.67
CA PRO A 93 12.37 -5.14 -9.81
C PRO A 93 12.38 -6.50 -10.49
N ILE A 94 11.63 -7.45 -9.95
CA ILE A 94 11.48 -8.82 -10.43
C ILE A 94 10.08 -8.98 -10.99
N LYS A 95 9.96 -9.49 -12.21
CA LYS A 95 8.66 -9.69 -12.85
C LYS A 95 7.91 -10.80 -12.13
N ILE A 96 6.69 -10.53 -11.67
CA ILE A 96 5.92 -11.49 -10.85
C ILE A 96 5.63 -12.77 -11.63
N ALA A 97 5.30 -12.65 -12.91
CA ALA A 97 4.91 -13.79 -13.74
C ALA A 97 6.07 -14.73 -14.12
N THR A 98 7.28 -14.20 -14.32
CA THR A 98 8.42 -14.98 -14.84
C THR A 98 9.56 -15.13 -13.85
N GLY A 99 9.63 -14.30 -12.81
CA GLY A 99 10.78 -14.23 -11.91
C GLY A 99 12.01 -13.55 -12.51
N GLU A 100 11.91 -12.97 -13.72
CA GLU A 100 13.01 -12.29 -14.39
C GLU A 100 13.24 -10.89 -13.80
N SER A 101 14.49 -10.58 -13.47
CA SER A 101 14.89 -9.24 -13.01
C SER A 101 14.93 -8.24 -14.18
N LEU A 102 14.55 -6.99 -13.90
CA LEU A 102 14.67 -5.87 -14.83
C LEU A 102 16.13 -5.69 -15.27
N GLN A 103 16.38 -5.63 -16.58
CA GLN A 103 17.71 -5.52 -17.17
C GLN A 103 18.03 -4.08 -17.60
N GLY A 104 19.32 -3.73 -17.60
CA GLY A 104 19.82 -2.51 -18.25
C GLY A 104 19.62 -1.20 -17.49
N VAL A 105 19.31 -1.26 -16.18
CA VAL A 105 19.15 -0.08 -15.33
C VAL A 105 20.04 -0.22 -14.09
N GLU A 106 20.86 0.79 -13.84
CA GLU A 106 21.76 0.87 -12.68
C GLU A 106 21.09 1.64 -11.51
N GLY A 107 21.68 1.57 -10.32
CA GLY A 107 21.23 2.33 -9.14
C GLY A 107 20.32 1.55 -8.18
N TYR A 108 20.06 0.27 -8.46
CA TYR A 108 19.36 -0.62 -7.53
C TYR A 108 20.28 -1.19 -6.46
N LEU A 109 19.71 -1.51 -5.31
CA LEU A 109 20.39 -2.22 -4.23
C LEU A 109 20.63 -3.69 -4.62
N ASP A 110 21.77 -4.23 -4.18
CA ASP A 110 22.10 -5.64 -4.35
C ASP A 110 21.14 -6.52 -3.53
N GLU A 111 20.57 -7.53 -4.18
CA GLU A 111 19.69 -8.52 -3.55
C GLU A 111 20.42 -9.34 -2.48
N ALA A 112 21.76 -9.40 -2.53
CA ALA A 112 22.59 -9.97 -1.46
C ALA A 112 22.36 -9.30 -0.09
N MET A 113 21.98 -8.02 -0.07
CA MET A 113 21.78 -7.25 1.17
C MET A 113 20.46 -7.56 1.88
N ILE A 114 19.49 -8.20 1.20
CA ILE A 114 18.19 -8.48 1.79
C ILE A 114 18.36 -9.57 2.86
N PRO A 115 17.87 -9.39 4.09
CA PRO A 115 17.91 -10.45 5.10
C PRO A 115 17.01 -11.64 4.74
N ASP A 116 17.44 -12.86 5.08
CA ASP A 116 16.73 -14.11 4.72
C ASP A 116 15.28 -14.16 5.22
N TYR A 117 15.02 -13.55 6.38
CA TYR A 117 13.68 -13.51 6.98
C TYR A 117 12.67 -12.65 6.21
N VAL A 118 13.14 -11.77 5.31
CA VAL A 118 12.28 -10.92 4.47
C VAL A 118 11.98 -11.59 3.14
N LEU A 119 12.88 -12.44 2.66
CA LEU A 119 12.75 -13.12 1.38
C LEU A 119 11.60 -14.12 1.41
N ASN A 120 10.76 -14.08 0.37
CA ASN A 120 9.79 -15.16 0.14
C ASN A 120 10.50 -16.45 -0.34
N GLY A 121 9.81 -17.59 -0.27
CA GLY A 121 10.41 -18.89 -0.60
C GLY A 121 10.88 -19.00 -2.06
N ASP A 122 10.24 -18.30 -3.00
CA ASP A 122 10.66 -18.29 -4.41
C ASP A 122 11.97 -17.52 -4.60
N ASP A 123 12.15 -16.40 -3.90
CA ASP A 123 13.38 -15.62 -3.93
C ASP A 123 14.51 -16.32 -3.21
N GLN A 124 14.24 -16.96 -2.07
CA GLN A 124 15.25 -17.77 -1.39
C GLN A 124 15.80 -18.83 -2.35
N ARG A 125 14.92 -19.55 -3.07
CA ARG A 125 15.33 -20.53 -4.10
C ARG A 125 16.10 -19.89 -5.24
N ARG A 126 15.61 -18.78 -5.79
CA ARG A 126 16.25 -18.06 -6.92
C ARG A 126 17.64 -17.56 -6.55
N LEU A 127 17.82 -17.11 -5.32
CA LEU A 127 19.10 -16.61 -4.79
C LEU A 127 20.00 -17.73 -4.23
N GLY A 128 19.58 -19.00 -4.33
CA GLY A 128 20.33 -20.13 -3.79
C GLY A 128 20.48 -20.10 -2.25
N ARG A 129 19.59 -19.39 -1.55
CA ARG A 129 19.57 -19.33 -0.09
C ARG A 129 18.73 -20.48 0.45
N GLY A 130 19.27 -21.21 1.42
CA GLY A 130 18.57 -22.33 2.04
C GLY A 130 17.24 -21.87 2.64
N ILE A 131 16.17 -22.61 2.38
CA ILE A 131 14.87 -22.37 3.02
C ILE A 131 15.03 -22.73 4.50
N VAL A 132 15.26 -21.74 5.35
CA VAL A 132 15.25 -21.93 6.80
C VAL A 132 13.79 -22.11 7.19
N VAL A 133 13.34 -23.35 7.26
CA VAL A 133 12.03 -23.69 7.83
C VAL A 133 12.11 -23.41 9.32
N ALA A 134 11.75 -22.18 9.69
CA ALA A 134 11.65 -21.73 11.08
C ALA A 134 10.54 -22.52 11.77
N GLY A 135 10.85 -23.72 12.25
CA GLY A 135 9.88 -24.62 12.88
C GLY A 135 10.18 -26.12 12.78
N GLY A 136 11.34 -26.53 12.27
CA GLY A 136 11.76 -27.93 12.30
C GLY A 136 12.19 -28.38 13.70
N VAL A 137 11.23 -28.79 14.53
CA VAL A 137 11.48 -29.79 15.58
C VAL A 137 12.06 -31.01 14.86
N GLU A 138 13.28 -31.41 15.23
CA GLU A 138 14.00 -32.56 14.69
C GLU A 138 13.11 -33.81 14.66
N SER A 139 12.47 -34.08 13.52
CA SER A 139 11.75 -35.32 13.28
C SER A 139 12.68 -36.20 12.47
N GLY A 140 13.06 -37.33 13.08
CA GLY A 140 14.07 -38.25 12.62
C GLY A 140 13.83 -38.87 11.23
N PRO A 141 14.81 -39.64 10.74
CA PRO A 141 14.84 -40.10 9.36
C PRO A 141 13.82 -41.22 9.13
N GLY A 142 12.93 -40.98 8.16
CA GLY A 142 12.24 -42.06 7.45
C GLY A 142 10.74 -42.10 7.65
N THR A 143 9.99 -41.30 6.87
CA THR A 143 8.66 -41.72 6.44
C THR A 143 8.40 -41.16 5.04
N VAL A 144 8.45 -42.05 4.05
CA VAL A 144 7.96 -41.83 2.70
C VAL A 144 6.44 -41.74 2.80
N ILE A 145 5.86 -40.54 2.62
CA ILE A 145 4.42 -40.40 2.50
C ILE A 145 4.05 -40.59 1.02
N GLN A 146 3.48 -41.77 0.73
CA GLN A 146 2.77 -42.07 -0.50
C GLN A 146 1.57 -41.12 -0.66
N GLN A 147 1.46 -40.52 -1.84
CA GLN A 147 0.25 -39.83 -2.31
C GLN A 147 -0.93 -40.80 -2.32
N ALA A 148 -1.87 -40.61 -1.40
CA ALA A 148 -3.19 -41.21 -1.47
C ALA A 148 -4.09 -40.32 -2.32
N SER A 149 -4.48 -40.85 -3.47
CA SER A 149 -5.60 -40.38 -4.29
C SER A 149 -6.92 -40.82 -3.66
N GLY A 150 -7.77 -39.85 -3.33
CA GLY A 150 -9.16 -39.98 -2.88
C GLY A 150 -9.59 -38.58 -2.43
N GLU A 151 -10.79 -38.07 -2.63
CA GLU A 151 -12.07 -38.64 -3.03
C GLU A 151 -12.92 -37.42 -3.41
N GLN A 152 -13.48 -37.41 -4.61
CA GLN A 152 -14.27 -36.29 -5.11
C GLN A 152 -15.69 -36.43 -4.51
N THR A 153 -15.90 -35.80 -3.35
CA THR A 153 -17.23 -35.70 -2.76
C THR A 153 -18.06 -34.66 -3.52
N ASP A 154 -19.06 -35.14 -4.23
CA ASP A 154 -20.22 -34.38 -4.67
C ASP A 154 -20.90 -33.76 -3.45
N LEU A 155 -20.66 -32.47 -3.22
CA LEU A 155 -21.36 -31.68 -2.20
C LEU A 155 -22.19 -30.58 -2.89
N ASP A 156 -23.46 -30.56 -2.50
CA ASP A 156 -24.53 -29.66 -2.91
C ASP A 156 -24.09 -28.20 -3.14
N PRO A 157 -24.37 -27.60 -4.31
CA PRO A 157 -24.06 -26.20 -4.60
C PRO A 157 -24.98 -25.18 -3.89
N ALA A 158 -25.77 -25.60 -2.91
CA ALA A 158 -26.73 -24.77 -2.18
C ALA A 158 -26.29 -24.40 -0.75
N SER A 159 -25.09 -24.80 -0.30
CA SER A 159 -24.56 -24.34 0.98
C SER A 159 -23.95 -22.94 0.84
N LEU A 160 -24.80 -21.94 1.11
CA LEU A 160 -24.50 -20.52 1.25
C LEU A 160 -23.60 -20.25 2.48
N GLY A 161 -22.38 -20.79 2.47
CA GLY A 161 -21.33 -20.57 3.47
C GLY A 161 -20.21 -19.71 2.88
N ASP A 162 -20.26 -18.44 3.23
CA ASP A 162 -19.46 -17.31 2.76
C ASP A 162 -17.93 -17.50 2.86
N ALA A 163 -17.28 -17.92 1.76
CA ALA A 163 -15.82 -17.95 1.61
C ALA A 163 -15.19 -16.55 1.37
N SER A 164 -15.94 -15.45 1.53
CA SER A 164 -15.54 -14.14 0.99
C SER A 164 -14.39 -13.41 1.69
N GLN A 165 -13.83 -13.93 2.79
CA GLN A 165 -12.67 -13.30 3.43
C GLN A 165 -11.33 -13.81 2.88
N GLY A 166 -11.26 -15.05 2.39
CA GLY A 166 -10.00 -15.61 1.85
C GLY A 166 -9.51 -14.89 0.59
N ASP A 167 -10.42 -14.27 -0.15
CA ASP A 167 -10.17 -13.55 -1.40
C ASP A 167 -10.27 -12.02 -1.27
N ALA A 168 -10.17 -11.48 -0.05
CA ALA A 168 -10.27 -10.04 0.17
C ALA A 168 -9.26 -9.27 -0.71
N GLY A 169 -9.73 -8.30 -1.48
CA GLY A 169 -8.90 -7.49 -2.38
C GLY A 169 -8.38 -8.21 -3.63
N ARG A 170 -8.87 -9.42 -3.94
CA ARG A 170 -8.46 -10.17 -5.14
C ARG A 170 -9.62 -10.35 -6.12
N PRO A 171 -9.35 -10.22 -7.44
CA PRO A 171 -10.37 -10.47 -8.44
C PRO A 171 -10.67 -11.97 -8.51
N SER A 172 -11.93 -12.33 -8.71
CA SER A 172 -12.36 -13.72 -8.86
C SER A 172 -12.96 -13.96 -10.24
N ALA A 173 -12.41 -14.91 -11.00
CA ALA A 173 -12.93 -15.28 -12.33
C ALA A 173 -14.40 -15.76 -12.28
N THR A 174 -14.79 -16.42 -11.19
CA THR A 174 -16.17 -16.86 -10.93
C THR A 174 -17.12 -15.68 -10.72
N ARG A 175 -16.64 -14.55 -10.16
CA ARG A 175 -17.44 -13.33 -10.00
C ARG A 175 -17.48 -12.54 -11.31
N ARG A 176 -16.34 -12.40 -11.99
CA ARG A 176 -16.23 -11.71 -13.28
C ARG A 176 -17.13 -12.29 -14.37
N SER A 177 -17.30 -13.61 -14.40
CA SER A 177 -18.15 -14.30 -15.39
C SER A 177 -19.65 -14.17 -15.16
N ARG A 178 -20.09 -13.62 -14.02
CA ARG A 178 -21.50 -13.53 -13.65
C ARG A 178 -22.00 -12.09 -13.77
N HIS A 179 -22.55 -11.75 -14.94
CA HIS A 179 -23.18 -10.45 -15.17
C HIS A 179 -24.29 -10.17 -14.14
N GLY A 180 -24.18 -9.05 -13.42
CA GLY A 180 -25.22 -8.55 -12.51
C GLY A 180 -25.24 -9.15 -11.10
N ARG A 181 -24.24 -9.95 -10.70
CA ARG A 181 -24.08 -10.29 -9.27
C ARG A 181 -23.31 -9.21 -8.52
N PRO A 182 -23.66 -8.94 -7.26
CA PRO A 182 -22.99 -7.91 -6.48
C PRO A 182 -21.51 -8.27 -6.26
N PRO A 183 -20.61 -7.28 -6.20
CA PRO A 183 -19.21 -7.47 -5.84
C PRO A 183 -19.05 -8.12 -4.47
N SER A 184 -17.80 -8.50 -4.16
CA SER A 184 -17.50 -9.17 -2.91
C SER A 184 -18.02 -8.39 -1.71
N ARG A 185 -18.41 -9.14 -0.67
CA ARG A 185 -18.87 -8.54 0.57
C ARG A 185 -17.80 -7.66 1.21
N TRP A 186 -16.54 -8.02 1.03
CA TRP A 186 -15.38 -7.23 1.47
C TRP A 186 -15.37 -5.86 0.78
N LEU A 187 -15.43 -5.81 -0.56
CA LEU A 187 -15.40 -4.54 -1.29
C LEU A 187 -16.58 -3.63 -0.88
N ARG A 188 -17.77 -4.21 -0.72
CA ARG A 188 -18.98 -3.49 -0.24
C ARG A 188 -18.91 -3.09 1.24
N SER A 189 -17.99 -3.66 2.01
CA SER A 189 -17.82 -3.35 3.42
C SER A 189 -16.99 -2.08 3.67
N LEU A 190 -16.15 -1.68 2.70
CA LEU A 190 -15.24 -0.55 2.82
C LEU A 190 -15.99 0.79 2.82
N ASN A 191 -15.47 1.76 3.57
CA ASN A 191 -15.91 3.16 3.53
C ASN A 191 -15.11 3.97 2.48
N ALA A 192 -15.53 5.20 2.21
CA ALA A 192 -14.95 6.05 1.17
C ALA A 192 -13.44 6.28 1.33
N ASP A 193 -12.93 6.44 2.55
CA ASP A 193 -11.50 6.68 2.77
C ASP A 193 -10.69 5.40 2.54
N GLU A 194 -11.19 4.25 2.99
CA GLU A 194 -10.60 2.94 2.71
C GLU A 194 -10.62 2.62 1.21
N LEU A 195 -11.73 2.94 0.53
CA LEU A 195 -11.87 2.78 -0.91
C LEU A 195 -10.84 3.62 -1.66
N ARG A 196 -10.61 4.89 -1.30
CA ARG A 196 -9.57 5.70 -1.97
C ARG A 196 -8.17 5.12 -1.80
N LEU A 197 -7.83 4.69 -0.58
CA LEU A 197 -6.53 4.08 -0.31
C LEU A 197 -6.35 2.78 -1.09
N TRP A 198 -7.41 1.98 -1.21
CA TRP A 198 -7.37 0.73 -1.96
C TRP A 198 -7.35 0.95 -3.47
N LEU A 199 -8.25 1.77 -4.01
CA LEU A 199 -8.33 2.11 -5.44
C LEU A 199 -7.00 2.67 -5.95
N GLY A 200 -6.32 3.52 -5.18
CA GLY A 200 -4.99 4.04 -5.53
C GLY A 200 -3.87 2.99 -5.61
N ARG A 201 -4.12 1.74 -5.17
CA ARG A 201 -3.15 0.63 -5.22
C ARG A 201 -3.48 -0.40 -6.31
N VAL A 202 -4.68 -0.37 -6.87
CA VAL A 202 -5.13 -1.36 -7.84
C VAL A 202 -5.34 -0.73 -9.22
N ASP A 203 -4.83 -1.39 -10.26
CA ASP A 203 -5.03 -0.97 -11.64
C ASP A 203 -6.33 -1.57 -12.17
N ILE A 204 -7.35 -0.73 -12.33
CA ILE A 204 -8.71 -1.11 -12.68
C ILE A 204 -9.07 -0.55 -14.05
N GLN A 205 -9.62 -1.39 -14.94
CA GLN A 205 -10.21 -0.86 -16.17
C GLN A 205 -11.57 -0.23 -15.88
N VAL A 206 -11.68 1.07 -16.15
CA VAL A 206 -12.94 1.80 -16.03
C VAL A 206 -13.94 1.23 -17.03
N ALA A 207 -15.05 0.70 -16.51
CA ALA A 207 -16.20 0.29 -17.32
C ALA A 207 -17.16 1.48 -17.45
N TYR A 208 -17.41 1.95 -18.67
CA TYR A 208 -18.36 3.04 -18.90
C TYR A 208 -19.80 2.59 -18.63
N VAL A 209 -20.59 3.50 -18.07
CA VAL A 209 -22.04 3.32 -17.89
C VAL A 209 -22.76 4.27 -18.84
N ASP A 210 -23.69 3.75 -19.64
CA ASP A 210 -24.53 4.56 -20.51
C ASP A 210 -25.91 4.78 -19.87
N GLY A 211 -26.46 5.99 -20.02
CA GLY A 211 -27.80 6.35 -19.57
C GLY A 211 -28.01 6.55 -18.06
N MET A 212 -26.99 6.39 -17.20
CA MET A 212 -27.07 6.74 -15.76
C MET A 212 -25.71 7.06 -15.15
N THR A 213 -25.70 7.63 -13.95
CA THR A 213 -24.46 7.92 -13.21
C THR A 213 -23.87 6.66 -12.56
N TYR A 214 -22.53 6.64 -12.38
CA TYR A 214 -21.84 5.56 -11.64
C TYR A 214 -22.44 5.34 -10.25
N TRP A 215 -22.80 6.42 -9.55
CA TRP A 215 -23.46 6.36 -8.25
C TRP A 215 -24.75 5.53 -8.29
N THR A 216 -25.63 5.82 -9.26
CA THR A 216 -26.91 5.14 -9.42
C THR A 216 -26.67 3.66 -9.73
N HIS A 217 -25.73 3.35 -10.62
CA HIS A 217 -25.41 1.98 -11.00
C HIS A 217 -24.81 1.18 -9.83
N LEU A 218 -23.84 1.76 -9.10
CA LEU A 218 -23.20 1.13 -7.94
C LEU A 218 -24.18 0.82 -6.80
N THR A 219 -25.09 1.73 -6.51
CA THR A 219 -26.05 1.55 -5.41
C THR A 219 -27.20 0.61 -5.79
N ARG A 220 -27.73 0.73 -7.01
CA ARG A 220 -28.87 -0.08 -7.49
C ARG A 220 -28.47 -1.50 -7.89
N ASP A 221 -27.41 -1.65 -8.70
CA ASP A 221 -27.10 -2.91 -9.38
C ASP A 221 -25.98 -3.68 -8.67
N HIS A 222 -25.03 -2.96 -8.06
CA HIS A 222 -23.94 -3.57 -7.28
C HIS A 222 -24.23 -3.59 -5.77
N GLY A 223 -25.30 -2.96 -5.30
CA GLY A 223 -25.73 -3.02 -3.90
C GLY A 223 -24.73 -2.42 -2.91
N PHE A 224 -24.00 -1.37 -3.32
CA PHE A 224 -23.20 -0.57 -2.40
C PHE A 224 -24.09 0.28 -1.49
N ASP A 225 -23.68 0.42 -0.23
CA ASP A 225 -24.31 1.33 0.72
C ASP A 225 -24.00 2.79 0.33
N PRO A 226 -25.02 3.63 0.00
CA PRO A 226 -24.83 5.02 -0.37
C PRO A 226 -24.06 5.85 0.68
N GLU A 227 -24.20 5.51 1.97
CA GLU A 227 -23.51 6.23 3.04
C GLU A 227 -22.00 5.92 3.04
N LYS A 228 -21.62 4.68 2.71
CA LYS A 228 -20.21 4.25 2.70
C LYS A 228 -19.43 4.82 1.54
N ILE A 229 -20.05 4.97 0.38
CA ILE A 229 -19.39 5.52 -0.82
C ILE A 229 -19.56 7.04 -0.94
N ARG A 230 -20.24 7.68 0.01
CA ARG A 230 -20.45 9.14 0.00
C ARG A 230 -19.11 9.87 0.07
N GLY A 231 -18.97 10.86 -0.81
CA GLY A 231 -17.79 11.72 -0.86
C GLY A 231 -16.71 11.24 -1.83
N LEU A 232 -16.86 10.06 -2.43
CA LEU A 232 -16.07 9.69 -3.60
C LEU A 232 -16.39 10.64 -4.76
N ASN A 233 -15.36 11.06 -5.49
CA ASN A 233 -15.52 11.87 -6.70
C ASN A 233 -15.92 10.99 -7.91
N GLU A 234 -16.24 11.61 -9.04
CA GLU A 234 -16.72 10.88 -10.22
C GLU A 234 -15.69 9.89 -10.80
N ALA A 235 -14.40 10.23 -10.79
CA ALA A 235 -13.34 9.34 -11.24
C ALA A 235 -13.20 8.12 -10.31
N GLU A 236 -13.22 8.35 -9.00
CA GLU A 236 -13.17 7.27 -7.98
C GLU A 236 -14.39 6.35 -8.09
N LEU A 237 -15.59 6.88 -8.36
CA LEU A 237 -16.79 6.08 -8.60
C LEU A 237 -16.68 5.26 -9.88
N ALA A 238 -16.03 5.78 -10.93
CA ALA A 238 -15.80 5.06 -12.18
C ALA A 238 -14.81 3.89 -11.99
N GLU A 239 -13.76 4.09 -11.19
CA GLU A 239 -12.83 3.03 -10.81
C GLU A 239 -13.49 1.97 -9.93
N LEU A 240 -14.27 2.38 -8.90
CA LEU A 240 -15.02 1.45 -8.06
C LEU A 240 -16.01 0.60 -8.89
N HIS A 241 -16.63 1.21 -9.89
CA HIS A 241 -17.49 0.52 -10.84
C HIS A 241 -16.72 -0.53 -11.67
N GLY A 242 -15.55 -0.16 -12.21
CA GLY A 242 -14.65 -1.11 -12.87
C GLY A 242 -14.28 -2.28 -11.96
N ALA A 243 -13.92 -2.00 -10.70
CA ALA A 243 -13.56 -3.03 -9.71
C ALA A 243 -14.71 -4.02 -9.46
N ALA A 244 -15.94 -3.51 -9.37
CA ALA A 244 -17.11 -4.35 -9.20
C ALA A 244 -17.29 -5.32 -10.39
N HIS A 245 -17.06 -4.85 -11.62
CA HIS A 245 -17.13 -5.67 -12.84
C HIS A 245 -15.96 -6.64 -13.01
N GLU A 246 -14.79 -6.30 -12.50
CA GLU A 246 -13.64 -7.22 -12.47
C GLU A 246 -13.82 -8.34 -11.42
N GLY A 247 -14.84 -8.23 -10.57
CA GLY A 247 -15.22 -9.26 -9.61
C GLY A 247 -14.37 -9.21 -8.34
N TYR A 248 -13.91 -8.03 -7.93
CA TYR A 248 -13.31 -7.78 -6.62
C TYR A 248 -14.31 -7.93 -5.47
#